data_AF-A0A0F4J8A2-F1
#
_entry.id   AF-A0A0F4J8A2-F1
#
_cell.length_a   1.000
_cell.length_b   1.000
_cell.length_c   1.000
_cell.angle_alpha   90.00
_cell.angle_beta   90.00
_cell.angle_gamma   90.00
#
_symmetry.space_group_name_H-M   'P 1'
#
loop_
_entity.id
_entity.type
_entity.pdbx_description
1 polymer ?
#
loop_
_entity_poly.entity_id
_entity_poly.type
_entity_poly.pdbx_seq_one_letter_code
_entity_poly.pdbx_strand_id
1 'polypeptide(L)'
;MAVPETTDEQRAEQILDVFDTAFGELLAADPAAFQVKFRKMAASAFAFYRGTACLFYADLERDRHGGPFLDERTGRVWIHGDLHAENFGTYMDSNGRLVFNVNDFDEAYVGPFTWDLKRFAASVALIGYTKALSDEQISALVRTYATAYRERIHQLATGAKNEEVPSFTLDTAEGPLLLSLIHISE
;
A
#
# COMPACT_ATOMS: atom_id res chain seq x y z
N MET A 1 16.58 -3.45 -11.73
CA MET A 1 16.58 -4.90 -11.49
C MET A 1 15.77 -5.52 -12.60
N ALA A 2 16.35 -6.39 -13.42
CA ALA A 2 15.60 -7.02 -14.51
C ALA A 2 14.59 -7.99 -13.90
N VAL A 3 13.30 -7.83 -14.24
CA VAL A 3 12.29 -8.83 -13.93
C VAL A 3 12.66 -10.05 -14.78
N PRO A 4 12.91 -11.23 -14.19
CA PRO A 4 13.22 -12.41 -14.98
C PRO A 4 12.07 -12.68 -15.96
N GLU A 5 12.42 -12.88 -17.24
CA GLU A 5 11.45 -13.23 -18.27
C GLU A 5 10.84 -14.60 -17.92
N THR A 6 9.62 -14.55 -17.39
CA THR A 6 8.76 -15.72 -17.13
C THR A 6 7.69 -15.72 -18.21
N THR A 7 7.31 -16.88 -18.70
CA THR A 7 6.18 -16.97 -19.63
C THR A 7 4.87 -16.67 -18.88
N ASP A 8 3.84 -16.24 -19.61
CA ASP A 8 2.52 -16.00 -19.02
C ASP A 8 1.98 -17.26 -18.30
N GLU A 9 2.25 -18.45 -18.85
CA GLU A 9 1.89 -19.73 -18.24
C GLU A 9 2.61 -19.96 -16.90
N GLN A 10 3.93 -19.78 -16.87
CA GLN A 10 4.72 -19.90 -15.64
C GLN A 10 4.28 -18.88 -14.59
N ARG A 11 3.91 -17.67 -15.02
CA ARG A 11 3.42 -16.65 -14.10
C ARG A 11 2.04 -17.01 -13.55
N ALA A 12 1.15 -17.55 -14.38
CA ALA A 12 -0.16 -18.01 -13.94
C ALA A 12 -0.05 -19.13 -12.90
N GLU A 13 0.82 -20.12 -13.12
CA GLU A 13 1.09 -21.19 -12.15
C GLU A 13 1.58 -20.62 -10.81
N GLN A 14 2.54 -19.70 -10.83
CA GLN A 14 3.03 -19.04 -9.60
C GLN A 14 1.91 -18.32 -8.84
N ILE A 15 1.02 -17.62 -9.55
CA ILE A 15 -0.11 -16.92 -8.92
C ILE A 15 -1.05 -17.92 -8.27
N LEU A 16 -1.34 -19.03 -8.94
CA LEU A 16 -2.21 -20.08 -8.40
C LEU A 16 -1.60 -20.74 -7.17
N ASP A 17 -0.30 -21.03 -7.16
CA ASP A 17 0.40 -21.60 -6.00
C ASP A 17 0.34 -20.66 -4.78
N VAL A 18 0.55 -19.36 -5.01
CA VAL A 18 0.45 -18.35 -3.94
C VAL A 18 -1.00 -18.25 -3.43
N PHE A 19 -1.99 -18.32 -4.32
CA PHE A 19 -3.39 -18.27 -3.92
C PHE A 19 -3.82 -19.52 -3.17
N ASP A 20 -3.38 -20.70 -3.57
CA ASP A 20 -3.66 -21.94 -2.85
C ASP A 20 -3.07 -21.86 -1.43
N THR A 21 -1.83 -21.39 -1.31
CA THR A 21 -1.18 -21.19 -0.01
C THR A 21 -1.89 -20.16 0.86
N ALA A 22 -2.26 -19.00 0.29
CA ALA A 22 -2.82 -17.88 1.06
C ALA A 22 -4.31 -18.05 1.35
N PHE A 23 -5.05 -18.74 0.47
CA PHE A 23 -6.51 -18.75 0.46
C PHE A 23 -7.12 -20.14 0.43
N GLY A 24 -6.37 -21.22 0.21
CA GLY A 24 -6.91 -22.56 -0.02
C GLY A 24 -7.84 -23.05 1.09
N GLU A 25 -7.43 -22.90 2.35
CA GLU A 25 -8.28 -23.27 3.51
C GLU A 25 -9.54 -22.40 3.61
N LEU A 26 -9.39 -21.09 3.42
CA LEU A 26 -10.50 -20.13 3.50
C LEU A 26 -11.49 -20.32 2.33
N LEU A 27 -10.99 -20.66 1.14
CA LEU A 27 -11.77 -20.97 -0.04
C LEU A 27 -12.55 -22.27 0.15
N ALA A 28 -11.92 -23.30 0.74
CA ALA A 28 -12.58 -24.55 1.07
C ALA A 28 -13.68 -24.38 2.13
N ALA A 29 -13.46 -23.47 3.09
CA ALA A 29 -14.42 -23.17 4.15
C ALA A 29 -15.63 -22.35 3.66
N ASP A 30 -15.42 -21.37 2.77
CA ASP A 30 -16.51 -20.56 2.19
C ASP A 30 -16.27 -20.23 0.70
N PRO A 31 -16.64 -21.16 -0.21
CA PRO A 31 -16.50 -20.93 -1.64
C PRO A 31 -17.31 -19.74 -2.17
N ALA A 32 -18.45 -19.42 -1.56
CA ALA A 32 -19.33 -18.35 -2.01
C ALA A 32 -18.72 -16.97 -1.71
N ALA A 33 -18.17 -16.78 -0.51
CA ALA A 33 -17.43 -15.56 -0.16
C ALA A 33 -16.23 -15.35 -1.11
N PHE A 34 -15.52 -16.41 -1.46
CA PHE A 34 -14.39 -16.31 -2.39
C PHE A 34 -14.80 -16.00 -3.82
N GLN A 35 -15.93 -16.50 -4.31
CA GLN A 35 -16.45 -16.06 -5.61
C GLN A 35 -16.71 -14.55 -5.64
N VAL A 36 -17.27 -13.99 -4.56
CA VAL A 36 -17.45 -12.54 -4.43
C VAL A 36 -16.09 -11.82 -4.38
N LYS A 37 -15.13 -12.34 -3.60
CA LYS A 37 -13.76 -11.81 -3.52
C LYS A 37 -13.08 -11.78 -4.89
N PHE A 38 -13.10 -12.88 -5.63
CA PHE A 38 -12.51 -12.97 -6.98
C PHE A 38 -13.19 -12.04 -7.97
N ARG A 39 -14.51 -11.89 -7.93
CA ARG A 39 -15.22 -10.91 -8.76
C ARG A 39 -14.80 -9.47 -8.46
N LYS A 40 -14.61 -9.13 -7.19
CA LYS A 40 -14.10 -7.81 -6.79
C LYS A 40 -12.68 -7.59 -7.29
N MET A 41 -11.79 -8.57 -7.13
CA MET A 41 -10.40 -8.49 -7.62
C MET A 41 -10.33 -8.37 -9.15
N ALA A 42 -11.21 -9.05 -9.88
CA ALA A 42 -11.26 -8.98 -11.34
C ALA A 42 -11.74 -7.63 -11.91
N ALA A 43 -12.23 -6.72 -11.06
CA ALA A 43 -12.80 -5.45 -11.52
C ALA A 43 -11.75 -4.48 -12.11
N SER A 44 -10.51 -4.53 -11.65
CA SER A 44 -9.40 -3.72 -12.19
C SER A 44 -8.04 -4.25 -11.74
N ALA A 45 -6.96 -3.82 -12.41
CA ALA A 45 -5.59 -4.16 -11.99
C ALA A 45 -5.28 -3.65 -10.57
N PHE A 46 -5.82 -2.49 -10.19
CA PHE A 46 -5.70 -1.97 -8.83
C PHE A 46 -6.49 -2.82 -7.82
N ALA A 47 -7.71 -3.23 -8.15
CA ALA A 47 -8.52 -4.09 -7.29
C ALA A 47 -7.87 -5.47 -7.07
N PHE A 48 -7.28 -6.04 -8.12
CA PHE A 48 -6.45 -7.24 -8.03
C PHE A 48 -5.27 -7.01 -7.07
N TYR A 49 -4.48 -5.97 -7.33
CA TYR A 49 -3.29 -5.66 -6.56
C TYR A 49 -3.53 -5.49 -5.05
N ARG A 50 -4.59 -4.75 -4.67
CA ARG A 50 -4.96 -4.59 -3.26
C ARG A 50 -5.52 -5.88 -2.65
N GLY A 51 -6.19 -6.72 -3.44
CA GLY A 51 -6.73 -8.01 -2.96
C GLY A 51 -5.69 -9.12 -2.82
N THR A 52 -4.45 -8.90 -3.30
CA THR A 52 -3.40 -9.92 -3.41
C THR A 52 -2.10 -9.46 -2.74
N ALA A 53 -2.16 -8.97 -1.50
CA ALA A 53 -0.96 -8.62 -0.73
C ALA A 53 0.05 -9.78 -0.65
N CYS A 54 -0.44 -11.01 -0.45
CA CYS A 54 0.37 -12.23 -0.45
C CYS A 54 1.22 -12.40 -1.71
N LEU A 55 0.67 -12.09 -2.90
CA LEU A 55 1.39 -12.21 -4.17
C LEU A 55 2.52 -11.18 -4.28
N PHE A 56 2.27 -9.95 -3.86
CA PHE A 56 3.31 -8.92 -3.82
C PHE A 56 4.47 -9.31 -2.92
N TYR A 57 4.20 -9.91 -1.75
CA TYR A 57 5.27 -10.37 -0.86
C TYR A 57 5.99 -11.60 -1.39
N ALA A 58 5.28 -12.53 -2.02
CA ALA A 58 5.90 -13.66 -2.72
C ALA A 58 6.86 -13.18 -3.83
N ASP A 59 6.50 -12.12 -4.55
CA ASP A 59 7.35 -11.51 -5.57
C ASP A 59 8.58 -10.80 -4.95
N LEU A 60 8.41 -10.14 -3.80
CA LEU A 60 9.48 -9.42 -3.10
C LEU A 60 10.36 -10.32 -2.21
N GLU A 61 9.96 -11.55 -1.94
CA GLU A 61 10.75 -12.50 -1.13
C GLU A 61 12.15 -12.69 -1.73
N ARG A 62 12.28 -12.60 -3.06
CA ARG A 62 13.57 -12.66 -3.77
C ARG A 62 14.50 -11.49 -3.45
N ASP A 63 13.93 -10.35 -3.05
CA ASP A 63 14.64 -9.12 -2.65
C ASP A 63 14.83 -9.01 -1.13
N ARG A 64 14.32 -9.97 -0.33
CA ARG A 64 14.20 -9.87 1.13
C ARG A 64 15.50 -9.61 1.87
N HIS A 65 16.64 -9.96 1.28
CA HIS A 65 17.95 -9.93 1.95
C HIS A 65 18.96 -8.96 1.34
N GLY A 66 18.53 -8.04 0.47
CA GLY A 66 19.49 -7.15 -0.21
C GLY A 66 18.88 -5.84 -0.69
N GLY A 67 19.62 -4.76 -0.47
CA GLY A 67 19.31 -3.45 -1.02
C GLY A 67 20.20 -2.38 -0.40
N PRO A 68 20.50 -1.30 -1.12
CA PRO A 68 21.38 -0.24 -0.63
C PRO A 68 20.83 0.51 0.59
N PHE A 69 19.56 0.27 0.94
CA PHE A 69 18.86 0.92 2.05
C PHE A 69 18.55 -0.03 3.23
N LEU A 70 18.95 -1.31 3.14
CA LEU A 70 18.62 -2.33 4.14
C LEU A 70 19.85 -2.70 4.98
N ASP A 71 19.73 -2.50 6.29
CA ASP A 71 20.64 -2.99 7.31
C ASP A 71 19.86 -3.66 8.45
N GLU A 72 20.54 -3.99 9.55
CA GLU A 72 19.93 -4.61 10.72
C GLU A 72 18.75 -3.81 11.31
N ARG A 73 18.79 -2.48 11.20
CA ARG A 73 17.80 -1.56 11.77
C ARG A 73 16.67 -1.29 10.79
N THR A 74 16.99 -1.08 9.52
CA THR A 74 15.99 -0.73 8.49
C THR A 74 15.31 -1.97 7.88
N GLY A 75 15.91 -3.16 8.03
CA GLY A 75 15.31 -4.43 7.64
C GLY A 75 14.27 -4.98 8.62
N ARG A 76 14.13 -4.39 9.81
CA ARG A 76 13.24 -4.87 10.89
C ARG A 76 12.47 -3.70 11.51
N VAL A 77 11.55 -3.14 10.74
CA VAL A 77 10.66 -2.05 11.14
C VAL A 77 9.22 -2.53 11.12
N TRP A 78 8.37 -2.01 12.01
CA TRP A 78 6.94 -2.20 11.90
C TRP A 78 6.44 -1.54 10.61
N ILE A 79 5.91 -2.35 9.71
CA ILE A 79 5.30 -1.90 8.47
C ILE A 79 3.80 -2.14 8.52
N HIS A 80 3.05 -1.39 7.71
CA HIS A 80 1.61 -1.50 7.56
C HIS A 80 1.22 -2.85 6.95
N GLY A 81 1.99 -3.36 5.99
CA GLY A 81 1.83 -4.73 5.49
C GLY A 81 0.75 -4.90 4.42
N ASP A 82 -0.15 -3.94 4.24
CA ASP A 82 -1.01 -3.86 3.05
C ASP A 82 -1.13 -2.43 2.49
N LEU A 83 -0.09 -1.62 2.64
CA LEU A 83 -0.18 -0.20 2.31
C LEU A 83 -0.47 0.07 0.83
N HIS A 84 -1.64 0.66 0.58
CA HIS A 84 -2.12 1.11 -0.72
C HIS A 84 -2.97 2.39 -0.59
N ALA A 85 -3.16 3.11 -1.70
CA ALA A 85 -3.87 4.40 -1.70
C ALA A 85 -5.28 4.38 -1.05
N GLU A 86 -6.01 3.27 -1.13
CA GLU A 86 -7.34 3.15 -0.50
C GLU A 86 -7.32 2.87 1.02
N ASN A 87 -6.14 2.70 1.66
CA ASN A 87 -6.05 2.71 3.12
C ASN A 87 -6.06 4.14 3.67
N PHE A 88 -5.94 5.16 2.81
CA PHE A 88 -6.06 6.56 3.21
C PHE A 88 -7.50 6.99 3.07
N GLY A 89 -8.08 7.44 4.17
CA GLY A 89 -9.47 7.86 4.19
C GLY A 89 -9.80 8.63 5.44
N THR A 90 -11.08 8.96 5.57
CA THR A 90 -11.61 9.67 6.73
C THR A 90 -12.24 8.70 7.71
N TYR A 91 -11.93 8.86 9.00
CA TYR A 91 -12.50 8.06 10.07
C TYR A 91 -12.51 8.86 11.38
N MET A 92 -13.20 8.34 12.40
CA MET A 92 -13.23 8.94 13.73
C MET A 92 -12.06 8.41 14.55
N ASP A 93 -11.22 9.32 15.08
CA ASP A 93 -10.15 8.95 16.00
C ASP A 93 -10.71 8.52 17.38
N SER A 94 -9.82 8.10 18.29
CA SER A 94 -10.19 7.67 19.64
C SER A 94 -10.81 8.78 20.51
N ASN A 95 -10.68 10.05 20.11
CA ASN A 95 -11.29 11.20 20.77
C ASN A 95 -12.59 11.65 20.09
N GLY A 96 -13.07 10.92 19.08
CA GLY A 96 -14.27 11.25 18.33
C GLY A 96 -14.08 12.44 17.39
N ARG A 97 -12.87 12.66 16.88
CA ARG A 97 -12.59 13.68 15.86
C ARG A 97 -12.50 13.04 14.49
N LEU A 98 -13.13 13.67 13.49
CA LEU A 98 -12.98 13.25 12.11
C LEU A 98 -11.57 13.61 11.62
N VAL A 99 -10.80 12.58 11.24
CA VAL A 99 -9.42 12.70 10.76
C VAL A 99 -9.27 12.03 9.41
N PHE A 100 -8.40 12.57 8.56
CA PHE A 100 -7.90 11.90 7.36
C PHE A 100 -6.54 11.30 7.69
N ASN A 101 -6.43 9.97 7.61
CA ASN A 101 -5.18 9.27 7.89
C ASN A 101 -5.19 7.88 7.25
N VAL A 102 -4.06 7.17 7.35
CA VAL A 102 -4.00 5.75 7.05
C VAL A 102 -4.74 4.95 8.12
N ASN A 103 -5.51 3.94 7.71
CA ASN A 103 -6.21 3.01 8.59
C ASN A 103 -5.75 1.56 8.36
N ASP A 104 -6.41 0.61 9.04
CA ASP A 104 -6.37 -0.83 8.73
C ASP A 104 -4.97 -1.46 8.88
N PHE A 105 -4.54 -1.68 10.13
CA PHE A 105 -3.22 -2.24 10.47
C PHE A 105 -3.28 -3.74 10.81
N ASP A 106 -4.33 -4.45 10.37
CA ASP A 106 -4.54 -5.86 10.70
C ASP A 106 -3.49 -6.77 10.01
N GLU A 107 -2.91 -6.31 8.91
CA GLU A 107 -1.79 -6.95 8.21
C GLU A 107 -0.42 -6.44 8.66
N ALA A 108 -0.31 -5.66 9.75
CA ALA A 108 0.97 -5.11 10.19
C ALA A 108 1.95 -6.19 10.66
N TYR A 109 3.21 -6.08 10.24
CA TYR A 109 4.27 -7.00 10.64
C TYR A 109 5.64 -6.34 10.65
N VAL A 110 6.65 -7.04 11.19
CA VAL A 110 8.04 -6.56 11.21
C VAL A 110 8.77 -6.98 9.95
N GLY A 111 9.20 -6.00 9.14
CA GLY A 111 9.93 -6.26 7.91
C GLY A 111 10.71 -5.05 7.38
N PRO A 112 11.32 -5.19 6.19
CA PRO A 112 11.97 -4.08 5.50
C PRO A 112 11.00 -2.94 5.21
N PHE A 113 11.32 -1.72 5.66
CA PHE A 113 10.45 -0.55 5.42
C PHE A 113 10.18 -0.32 3.93
N THR A 114 11.13 -0.70 3.06
CA THR A 114 11.03 -0.54 1.60
C THR A 114 9.86 -1.29 0.99
N TRP A 115 9.32 -2.29 1.69
CA TRP A 115 8.16 -3.05 1.23
C TRP A 115 6.92 -2.18 1.15
N ASP A 116 6.58 -1.41 2.20
CA ASP A 116 5.47 -0.46 2.16
C ASP A 116 5.69 0.65 1.12
N LEU A 117 6.91 1.15 0.97
CA LEU A 117 7.21 2.18 -0.04
C LEU A 117 6.96 1.66 -1.46
N LYS A 118 7.46 0.46 -1.76
CA LYS A 118 7.22 -0.20 -3.05
C LYS A 118 5.73 -0.48 -3.22
N ARG A 119 5.06 -0.93 -2.15
CA ARG A 119 3.66 -1.32 -2.20
C ARG A 119 2.76 -0.14 -2.53
N PHE A 120 2.96 0.97 -1.83
CA PHE A 120 2.22 2.20 -2.06
C PHE A 120 2.55 2.82 -3.42
N ALA A 121 3.82 2.85 -3.83
CA ALA A 121 4.23 3.36 -5.14
C ALA A 121 3.56 2.62 -6.30
N ALA A 122 3.51 1.28 -6.24
CA ALA A 122 2.80 0.48 -7.24
C ALA A 122 1.28 0.76 -7.20
N SER A 123 0.70 0.96 -6.02
CA SER A 123 -0.71 1.35 -5.88
C SER A 123 -1.04 2.67 -6.59
N VAL A 124 -0.17 3.69 -6.45
CA VAL A 124 -0.28 4.98 -7.14
C VAL A 124 -0.17 4.81 -8.65
N ALA A 125 0.78 3.98 -9.11
CA ALA A 125 0.95 3.72 -10.53
C ALA A 125 -0.29 3.05 -11.15
N LEU A 126 -0.88 2.06 -10.47
CA LEU A 126 -2.06 1.35 -10.94
C LEU A 126 -3.32 2.23 -10.95
N ILE A 127 -3.48 3.11 -9.97
CA ILE A 127 -4.55 4.13 -9.99
C ILE A 127 -4.34 5.09 -11.15
N GLY A 128 -3.13 5.62 -11.32
CA GLY A 128 -2.82 6.54 -12.42
C GLY A 128 -3.09 5.90 -13.78
N TYR A 129 -2.71 4.64 -13.96
CA TYR A 129 -3.02 3.88 -15.17
C TYR A 129 -4.53 3.72 -15.39
N THR A 130 -5.28 3.38 -14.33
CA THR A 130 -6.75 3.27 -14.38
C THR A 130 -7.43 4.60 -14.72
N LYS A 131 -6.82 5.72 -14.35
CA LYS A 131 -7.27 7.08 -14.68
C LYS A 131 -6.74 7.60 -16.02
N ALA A 132 -6.09 6.74 -16.82
CA ALA A 132 -5.50 7.08 -18.11
C ALA A 132 -4.49 8.25 -18.05
N LEU A 133 -3.76 8.36 -16.93
CA LEU A 133 -2.62 9.27 -16.83
C LEU A 133 -1.45 8.73 -17.67
N SER A 134 -0.62 9.63 -18.21
CA SER A 134 0.57 9.23 -18.94
C SER A 134 1.65 8.67 -18.00
N ASP A 135 2.59 7.90 -18.55
CA ASP A 135 3.75 7.39 -17.81
C ASP A 135 4.56 8.50 -17.13
N GLU A 136 4.65 9.67 -17.77
CA GLU A 136 5.27 10.88 -17.22
C GLU A 136 4.53 11.36 -15.95
N GLN A 137 3.20 11.46 -16.02
CA GLN A 137 2.37 11.88 -14.88
C GLN A 137 2.44 10.85 -13.74
N ILE A 138 2.36 9.56 -14.05
CA ILE A 138 2.48 8.47 -13.08
C ILE A 138 3.86 8.52 -12.41
N SER A 139 4.92 8.66 -13.20
CA SER A 139 6.29 8.77 -12.69
C SER A 139 6.45 9.99 -11.78
N ALA A 140 5.85 11.13 -12.14
CA ALA A 140 5.86 12.32 -11.31
C ALA A 140 5.15 12.09 -9.97
N LEU A 141 3.98 11.44 -9.96
CA LEU A 141 3.24 11.11 -8.72
C LEU A 141 4.05 10.18 -7.81
N VAL A 142 4.61 9.10 -8.36
CA VAL A 142 5.45 8.15 -7.60
C VAL A 142 6.71 8.85 -7.04
N ARG A 143 7.35 9.73 -7.82
CA ARG A 143 8.50 10.51 -7.36
C ARG A 143 8.14 11.49 -6.26
N THR A 144 6.98 12.14 -6.36
CA THR A 144 6.46 13.03 -5.31
C THR A 144 6.28 12.27 -4.00
N TYR A 145 5.64 11.09 -4.04
CA TYR A 145 5.49 10.23 -2.86
C TYR A 145 6.84 9.85 -2.25
N ALA A 146 7.76 9.30 -3.05
CA ALA A 146 9.07 8.86 -2.56
C ALA A 146 9.90 10.01 -1.98
N THR A 147 9.82 11.20 -2.60
CA THR A 147 10.48 12.41 -2.11
C THR A 147 9.89 12.85 -0.78
N ALA A 148 8.56 12.93 -0.67
CA ALA A 148 7.89 13.31 0.58
C ALA A 148 8.24 12.37 1.73
N TYR A 149 8.28 11.05 1.47
CA TYR A 149 8.71 10.06 2.46
C TYR A 149 10.15 10.31 2.91
N ARG A 150 11.09 10.45 1.95
CA ARG A 150 12.51 10.72 2.25
C ARG A 150 12.69 12.00 3.07
N GLU A 151 12.05 13.10 2.66
CA GLU A 151 12.14 14.38 3.36
C GLU A 151 11.62 14.26 4.79
N ARG A 152 10.51 13.55 5.00
CA ARG A 152 9.98 13.34 6.35
C ARG A 152 10.94 12.56 7.24
N ILE A 153 11.53 11.49 6.73
CA ILE A 153 12.57 10.74 7.45
C ILE A 153 13.79 11.61 7.76
N HIS A 154 14.24 12.43 6.80
CA HIS A 154 15.37 13.34 7.00
C HIS A 154 15.09 14.39 8.08
N GLN A 155 13.89 14.97 8.11
CA GLN A 155 13.47 15.90 9.16
C GLN A 155 13.47 15.25 10.54
N LEU A 156 12.89 14.04 10.66
CA LEU A 156 12.90 13.28 11.91
C LEU A 156 14.32 12.96 12.38
N ALA A 157 15.21 12.60 11.46
CA ALA A 157 16.61 12.29 11.77
C ALA A 157 17.43 13.53 12.18
N THR A 158 17.11 14.72 11.68
CA THR A 158 17.84 15.97 11.95
C THR A 158 17.30 16.75 13.14
N GLY A 159 16.40 16.15 13.93
CA GLY A 159 15.94 16.72 15.19
C GLY A 159 14.76 17.66 15.06
N ALA A 160 13.96 17.54 13.99
CA ALA A 160 12.55 17.92 14.11
C ALA A 160 12.02 17.21 15.38
N LYS A 161 11.41 17.95 16.30
CA LYS A 161 10.77 17.34 17.46
C LYS A 161 9.85 16.22 16.95
N ASN A 162 9.59 15.21 17.76
CA ASN A 162 8.41 14.33 17.60
C ASN A 162 7.11 15.15 17.77
N GLU A 163 7.04 16.36 17.21
CA GLU A 163 5.80 17.02 16.88
C GLU A 163 5.08 16.02 15.98
N GLU A 164 4.02 15.43 16.55
CA GLU A 164 3.03 14.67 15.82
C GLU A 164 2.76 15.44 14.52
N VAL A 165 2.85 14.76 13.38
CA VAL A 165 2.31 15.35 12.15
C VAL A 165 0.89 15.74 12.50
N PRO A 166 0.50 17.03 12.40
CA PRO A 166 -0.82 17.45 12.81
C PRO A 166 -1.83 16.57 12.10
N SER A 167 -2.72 15.92 12.85
CA SER A 167 -3.79 15.13 12.25
C SER A 167 -4.52 16.02 11.26
N PHE A 168 -4.78 15.53 10.05
CA PHE A 168 -5.58 16.24 9.06
C PHE A 168 -7.04 16.18 9.51
N THR A 169 -7.51 17.24 10.15
CA THR A 169 -8.86 17.41 10.68
C THR A 169 -9.57 18.49 9.89
N LEU A 170 -10.87 18.71 10.16
CA LEU A 170 -11.60 19.84 9.59
C LEU A 170 -10.92 21.19 9.85
N ASP A 171 -10.19 21.32 10.97
CA ASP A 171 -9.53 22.58 11.37
C ASP A 171 -8.14 22.77 10.76
N THR A 172 -7.50 21.70 10.28
CA THR A 172 -6.07 21.67 9.91
C THR A 172 -5.82 21.22 8.48
N ALA A 173 -6.78 20.56 7.84
CA ALA A 173 -6.66 20.12 6.45
C ALA A 173 -6.96 21.27 5.48
N GLU A 174 -6.28 21.25 4.34
CA GLU A 174 -6.51 22.19 3.24
C GLU A 174 -6.76 21.44 1.92
N GLY A 175 -7.35 22.12 0.94
CA GLY A 175 -7.49 21.61 -0.43
C GLY A 175 -8.25 20.28 -0.51
N PRO A 176 -7.77 19.29 -1.30
CA PRO A 176 -8.46 18.02 -1.49
C PRO A 176 -8.71 17.21 -0.21
N LEU A 177 -7.85 17.35 0.80
CA LEU A 177 -8.02 16.66 2.09
C LEU A 177 -9.20 17.24 2.88
N LEU A 178 -9.32 18.58 2.90
CA LEU A 178 -10.46 19.26 3.53
C LEU A 178 -11.77 18.88 2.84
N LEU A 179 -11.79 18.83 1.51
CA LEU A 179 -12.96 18.40 0.74
C LEU A 179 -13.38 16.97 1.09
N SER A 180 -12.42 16.07 1.27
CA SER A 180 -12.68 14.68 1.67
C SER A 180 -13.31 14.58 3.07
N LEU A 181 -12.91 15.46 3.99
CA LEU A 181 -13.46 15.53 5.34
C LEU A 181 -14.88 16.11 5.36
N ILE A 182 -15.14 17.16 4.58
CA ILE A 182 -16.46 17.80 4.49
C ILE A 182 -17.51 16.83 3.92
N HIS A 183 -17.15 16.10 2.85
CA HIS A 183 -18.11 15.23 2.15
C HIS A 183 -18.62 14.04 2.98
N ILE A 184 -17.93 13.67 4.06
CA ILE A 184 -18.35 12.60 4.99
C ILE A 184 -19.18 13.17 6.16
N SER A 185 -19.08 14.47 6.42
CA SER A 185 -19.81 15.16 7.50
C SER A 185 -21.23 15.62 7.10
N GLU A 186 -21.58 15.53 5.82
CA GLU A 186 -22.92 15.78 5.27
C GLU A 186 -23.69 14.46 5.06
#